data_AF-A0A1R1JS13-F1
#
_entry.id   AF-A0A1R1JS13-F1
#
_cell.length_a   1.000
_cell.length_b   1.000
_cell.length_c   1.000
_cell.angle_alpha   90.00
_cell.angle_beta   90.00
_cell.angle_gamma   90.00
#
_symmetry.space_group_name_H-M   'P 1'
#
loop_
_entity.id
_entity.type
_entity.pdbx_description
1 polymer ?
#
loop_
_entity_poly.entity_id
_entity_poly.type
_entity_poly.pdbx_seq_one_letter_code
_entity_poly.pdbx_strand_id
1 'polypeptide(L)'
;MSAPSPKASLLARQWQHGGWLSTLLRPLAALTARVVARKRADYRDGRKPAYRAPVPVVVIGNIYVGGTGKTPMAIATVEGLRARGYTPGVVSRGYGVKLGPRARVGQGELDASRFGDEPALIARVTGAPISVHPRRALAAQALLEAHPRVDVIVSDDGLQHLALARDVEIVVQDRRGVGNGRLLPAGPLREPASRLREVDAVITNIGVPDDRAAAPTGAGPRQVDMWLEPGEARQIEGGSRRPLATFAGQPDVAAAAGIGNPERFFSTLRSQGITLAATLPLPDHHDYASSPFQALAAQTILVTSKDAIKCAALHDARLWEVPVRAGFSDPQLFDWLAQSLRQRAPRQS
;
A
#
# COMPACT_ATOMS: atom_id res chain seq x y z
N MET A 1 21.33 17.50 5.94
CA MET A 1 20.76 17.57 4.58
C MET A 1 21.49 16.56 3.69
N SER A 2 20.96 15.36 3.51
CA SER A 2 21.46 14.46 2.45
C SER A 2 20.50 14.59 1.28
N ALA A 3 20.88 15.39 0.29
CA ALA A 3 20.11 15.53 -0.94
C ALA A 3 19.91 14.14 -1.57
N PRO A 4 18.72 13.83 -2.13
CA PRO A 4 18.57 12.62 -2.92
C PRO A 4 19.64 12.62 -4.02
N SER A 5 20.18 11.45 -4.36
CA SER A 5 21.22 11.36 -5.39
C SER A 5 20.77 12.12 -6.65
N PRO A 6 21.63 12.92 -7.29
CA PRO A 6 21.25 13.77 -8.42
C PRO A 6 20.64 12.98 -9.59
N LYS A 7 20.90 11.67 -9.67
CA LYS A 7 20.33 10.75 -10.67
C LYS A 7 18.88 10.35 -10.36
N ALA A 8 18.56 10.11 -9.07
CA ALA A 8 17.21 9.78 -8.64
C ALA A 8 16.25 10.97 -8.82
N SER A 9 16.74 12.19 -8.61
CA SER A 9 15.96 13.41 -8.85
C SER A 9 15.74 13.70 -10.35
N LEU A 10 16.74 13.42 -11.21
CA LEU A 10 16.62 13.55 -12.66
C LEU A 10 15.59 12.57 -13.24
N LEU A 11 15.63 11.30 -12.84
CA LEU A 11 14.66 10.30 -13.32
C LEU A 11 13.24 10.62 -12.85
N ALA A 12 13.07 11.00 -11.58
CA ALA A 12 11.77 11.41 -11.04
C ALA A 12 11.19 12.61 -11.80
N ARG A 13 12.00 13.64 -12.11
CA ARG A 13 11.57 14.78 -12.94
C ARG A 13 11.17 14.36 -14.35
N GLN A 14 11.98 13.50 -14.99
CA GLN A 14 11.69 12.97 -16.33
C GLN A 14 10.41 12.14 -16.37
N TRP A 15 10.14 11.37 -15.32
CA TRP A 15 8.89 10.63 -15.17
C TRP A 15 7.69 11.52 -14.89
N GLN A 16 7.88 12.62 -14.16
CA GLN A 16 6.78 13.53 -13.84
C GLN A 16 6.41 14.45 -15.01
N HIS A 17 7.40 15.02 -15.69
CA HIS A 17 7.19 16.07 -16.69
C HIS A 17 7.65 15.69 -18.11
N GLY A 18 8.34 14.55 -18.27
CA GLY A 18 9.00 14.20 -19.53
C GLY A 18 10.38 14.87 -19.68
N GLY A 19 10.93 14.77 -20.89
CA GLY A 19 12.22 15.35 -21.25
C GLY A 19 13.02 14.44 -22.19
N TRP A 20 14.28 14.80 -22.45
CA TRP A 20 15.12 14.12 -23.44
C TRP A 20 15.29 12.61 -23.13
N LEU A 21 15.56 12.25 -21.87
CA LEU A 21 15.77 10.86 -21.46
C LEU A 21 14.48 10.05 -21.60
N SER A 22 13.35 10.61 -21.14
CA SER A 22 12.04 10.00 -21.33
C SER A 22 11.71 9.80 -22.82
N THR A 23 12.11 10.73 -23.68
CA THR A 23 11.88 10.65 -25.13
C THR A 23 12.77 9.59 -25.78
N LEU A 24 14.03 9.50 -25.39
CA LEU A 24 14.96 8.46 -25.84
C LEU A 24 14.47 7.06 -25.47
N LEU A 25 13.86 6.90 -24.29
CA LEU A 25 13.35 5.62 -23.80
C LEU A 25 11.97 5.21 -24.36
N ARG A 26 11.35 6.04 -25.22
CA ARG A 26 10.02 5.75 -25.80
C ARG A 26 9.92 4.40 -26.52
N PRO A 27 10.90 3.96 -27.33
CA PRO A 27 10.82 2.66 -27.99
C PRO A 27 10.69 1.50 -27.00
N LEU A 28 11.42 1.58 -25.87
CA LEU A 28 11.36 0.56 -24.83
C LEU A 28 10.03 0.60 -24.05
N ALA A 29 9.46 1.79 -23.85
CA ALA A 29 8.11 1.92 -23.29
C ALA A 29 7.03 1.38 -24.25
N ALA A 30 7.19 1.53 -25.56
CA ALA A 30 6.30 0.94 -26.55
C ALA A 30 6.35 -0.60 -26.54
N LEU A 31 7.55 -1.19 -26.37
CA LEU A 31 7.70 -2.63 -26.17
C LEU A 31 6.96 -3.08 -24.90
N THR A 32 7.14 -2.35 -23.78
CA THR A 32 6.41 -2.61 -22.54
C THR A 32 4.90 -2.52 -22.73
N ALA A 33 4.42 -1.52 -23.48
CA ALA A 33 3.00 -1.38 -23.82
C ALA A 33 2.47 -2.60 -24.56
N ARG A 34 3.20 -3.09 -25.55
CA ARG A 34 2.83 -4.28 -26.32
C ARG A 34 2.78 -5.54 -25.44
N VAL A 35 3.75 -5.72 -24.56
CA VAL A 35 3.78 -6.87 -23.62
C VAL A 35 2.60 -6.82 -22.66
N VAL A 36 2.33 -5.65 -22.06
CA VAL A 36 1.20 -5.47 -21.14
C VAL A 36 -0.13 -5.70 -21.86
N ALA A 37 -0.33 -5.08 -23.04
CA ALA A 37 -1.54 -5.23 -23.84
C ALA A 37 -1.77 -6.69 -24.26
N ARG A 38 -0.72 -7.38 -24.74
CA ARG A 38 -0.80 -8.80 -25.10
C ARG A 38 -1.16 -9.65 -23.90
N LYS A 39 -0.47 -9.46 -22.76
CA LYS A 39 -0.76 -10.21 -21.53
C LYS A 39 -2.23 -10.03 -21.12
N ARG A 40 -2.75 -8.80 -21.18
CA ARG A 40 -4.16 -8.52 -20.85
C ARG A 40 -5.13 -9.17 -21.82
N ALA A 41 -4.87 -9.09 -23.12
CA ALA A 41 -5.67 -9.79 -24.13
C ALA A 41 -5.66 -11.30 -23.90
N ASP A 42 -4.51 -11.91 -23.61
CA ASP A 42 -4.42 -13.36 -23.37
C ASP A 42 -5.34 -13.83 -22.23
N TYR A 43 -5.50 -13.06 -21.15
CA TYR A 43 -6.43 -13.41 -20.07
C TYR A 43 -7.88 -13.06 -20.40
N ARG A 44 -8.13 -11.92 -21.04
CA ARG A 44 -9.49 -11.50 -21.44
C ARG A 44 -10.11 -12.46 -22.45
N ASP A 45 -9.32 -12.91 -23.41
CA ASP A 45 -9.76 -13.82 -24.48
C ASP A 45 -9.73 -15.30 -24.02
N GLY A 46 -9.47 -15.58 -22.74
CA GLY A 46 -9.44 -16.94 -22.18
C GLY A 46 -8.22 -17.80 -22.57
N ARG A 47 -7.27 -17.27 -23.34
CA ARG A 47 -6.04 -17.99 -23.76
C ARG A 47 -5.13 -18.35 -22.59
N LYS A 48 -5.21 -17.62 -21.47
CA LYS A 48 -4.56 -17.96 -20.20
C LYS A 48 -5.60 -18.16 -19.11
N PRO A 49 -5.52 -19.25 -18.34
CA PRO A 49 -6.48 -19.52 -17.28
C PRO A 49 -6.32 -18.52 -16.14
N ALA A 50 -7.43 -17.94 -15.69
CA ALA A 50 -7.52 -17.21 -14.44
C ALA A 50 -8.25 -18.08 -13.41
N TYR A 51 -7.65 -18.24 -12.23
CA TYR A 51 -8.30 -18.92 -11.13
C TYR A 51 -9.41 -18.03 -10.56
N ARG A 52 -10.66 -18.51 -10.57
CA ARG A 52 -11.78 -17.86 -9.90
C ARG A 52 -11.97 -18.50 -8.54
N ALA A 53 -11.81 -17.71 -7.48
CA ALA A 53 -12.06 -18.16 -6.12
C ALA A 53 -13.57 -18.39 -5.89
N PRO A 54 -13.95 -19.29 -4.96
CA PRO A 54 -15.35 -19.50 -4.60
C PRO A 54 -15.96 -18.32 -3.82
N VAL A 55 -15.15 -17.35 -3.42
CA VAL A 55 -15.54 -16.12 -2.73
C VAL A 55 -15.12 -14.89 -3.55
N PRO A 56 -15.82 -13.75 -3.40
CA PRO A 56 -15.44 -12.52 -4.11
C PRO A 56 -14.02 -12.06 -3.83
N VAL A 57 -13.36 -11.49 -4.84
CA VAL A 57 -11.98 -10.97 -4.76
C VAL A 57 -11.95 -9.47 -5.05
N VAL A 58 -11.52 -8.69 -4.05
CA VAL A 58 -11.20 -7.25 -4.18
C VAL A 58 -9.71 -7.10 -4.44
N VAL A 59 -9.34 -6.50 -5.57
CA VAL A 59 -7.94 -6.20 -5.90
C VAL A 59 -7.64 -4.74 -5.62
N ILE A 60 -6.62 -4.51 -4.79
CA ILE A 60 -6.06 -3.18 -4.53
C ILE A 60 -4.69 -3.12 -5.19
N GLY A 61 -4.40 -2.04 -5.91
CA GLY A 61 -3.07 -1.86 -6.48
C GLY A 61 -2.83 -0.45 -6.98
N ASN A 62 -1.73 -0.27 -7.68
CA ASN A 62 -1.43 0.98 -8.35
C ASN A 62 -0.96 0.76 -9.79
N ILE A 63 -1.13 1.80 -10.61
CA ILE A 63 -0.56 1.83 -11.97
C ILE A 63 0.74 2.63 -12.03
N TYR A 64 1.10 3.35 -10.97
CA TYR A 64 2.31 4.18 -10.86
C TYR A 64 3.36 3.47 -9.97
N VAL A 65 4.65 3.54 -10.35
CA VAL A 65 5.74 3.00 -9.53
C VAL A 65 6.00 3.87 -8.29
N GLY A 66 5.77 3.33 -7.09
CA GLY A 66 6.09 3.98 -5.83
C GLY A 66 5.05 3.73 -4.74
N GLY A 67 5.27 4.31 -3.56
CA GLY A 67 4.35 4.22 -2.41
C GLY A 67 3.15 5.15 -2.58
N THR A 68 2.03 4.64 -3.09
CA THR A 68 0.80 5.40 -3.31
C THR A 68 -0.21 5.32 -2.16
N GLY A 69 0.10 4.59 -1.09
CA GLY A 69 -0.82 4.38 0.04
C GLY A 69 -1.70 3.14 -0.09
N LYS A 70 -1.24 2.10 -0.81
CA LYS A 70 -1.95 0.81 -0.93
C LYS A 70 -2.18 0.13 0.41
N THR A 71 -1.18 0.07 1.27
CA THR A 71 -1.28 -0.64 2.55
C THR A 71 -2.34 -0.02 3.47
N PRO A 72 -2.40 1.32 3.67
CA PRO A 72 -3.53 1.96 4.35
C PRO A 72 -4.90 1.64 3.71
N MET A 73 -5.00 1.66 2.38
CA MET A 73 -6.24 1.31 1.69
C MET A 73 -6.64 -0.16 1.90
N ALA A 74 -5.67 -1.09 1.92
CA ALA A 74 -5.91 -2.50 2.18
C ALA A 74 -6.41 -2.75 3.61
N ILE A 75 -5.77 -2.11 4.60
CA ILE A 75 -6.21 -2.13 6.00
C ILE A 75 -7.65 -1.61 6.11
N ALA A 76 -7.92 -0.43 5.56
CA ALA A 76 -9.25 0.19 5.61
C ALA A 76 -10.31 -0.65 4.89
N THR A 77 -9.95 -1.33 3.80
CA THR A 77 -10.85 -2.26 3.09
C THR A 77 -11.22 -3.44 3.96
N VAL A 78 -10.24 -4.06 4.63
CA VAL A 78 -10.49 -5.18 5.54
C VAL A 78 -11.38 -4.76 6.70
N GLU A 79 -11.08 -3.64 7.35
CA GLU A 79 -11.88 -3.12 8.46
C GLU A 79 -13.29 -2.72 8.01
N GLY A 80 -13.41 -2.02 6.88
CA GLY A 80 -14.67 -1.55 6.32
C GLY A 80 -15.60 -2.69 5.90
N LEU A 81 -15.05 -3.77 5.32
CA LEU A 81 -15.80 -4.97 4.99
C LEU A 81 -16.21 -5.76 6.24
N ARG A 82 -15.31 -5.88 7.22
CA ARG A 82 -15.63 -6.54 8.50
C ARG A 82 -16.76 -5.83 9.24
N ALA A 83 -16.76 -4.50 9.26
CA ALA A 83 -17.85 -3.70 9.83
C ALA A 83 -19.20 -3.93 9.13
N ARG A 84 -19.20 -4.53 7.94
CA ARG A 84 -20.40 -4.87 7.13
C ARG A 84 -20.73 -6.35 7.12
N GLY A 85 -20.14 -7.12 8.04
CA GLY A 85 -20.46 -8.52 8.29
C GLY A 85 -19.65 -9.53 7.47
N TYR A 86 -18.67 -9.08 6.68
CA TYR A 86 -17.75 -9.99 6.01
C TYR A 86 -16.67 -10.50 6.97
N THR A 87 -16.06 -11.63 6.61
CA THR A 87 -14.84 -12.19 7.18
C THR A 87 -13.71 -12.15 6.15
N PRO A 88 -12.97 -11.03 6.05
CA PRO A 88 -11.95 -10.88 5.02
C PRO A 88 -10.69 -11.69 5.31
N GLY A 89 -10.09 -12.25 4.26
CA GLY A 89 -8.72 -12.72 4.24
C GLY A 89 -7.89 -11.98 3.19
N VAL A 90 -6.58 -11.91 3.38
CA VAL A 90 -5.69 -11.09 2.54
C VAL A 90 -4.69 -11.96 1.80
N VAL A 91 -4.50 -11.68 0.51
CA VAL A 91 -3.45 -12.31 -0.30
C VAL A 91 -2.43 -11.27 -0.76
N SER A 92 -1.14 -11.60 -0.65
CA SER A 92 -0.05 -10.72 -1.07
C SER A 92 1.13 -11.49 -1.68
N ARG A 93 2.18 -10.78 -2.12
CA ARG A 93 3.36 -11.37 -2.78
C ARG A 93 4.35 -11.91 -1.78
N GLY A 94 4.44 -11.28 -0.61
CA GLY A 94 5.60 -11.37 0.26
C GLY A 94 6.81 -10.71 -0.40
N TYR A 95 6.72 -9.41 -0.68
CA TYR A 95 7.86 -8.67 -1.24
C TYR A 95 9.07 -8.77 -0.30
N GLY A 96 10.26 -8.96 -0.86
CA GLY A 96 11.49 -9.15 -0.09
C GLY A 96 11.67 -10.57 0.49
N VAL A 97 10.67 -11.44 0.42
CA VAL A 97 10.73 -12.79 0.97
C VAL A 97 11.02 -13.84 -0.10
N LYS A 98 11.91 -14.78 0.22
CA LYS A 98 12.10 -16.01 -0.56
C LYS A 98 11.05 -17.04 -0.15
N LEU A 99 10.09 -17.28 -1.05
CA LEU A 99 9.05 -18.30 -0.88
C LEU A 99 9.37 -19.51 -1.75
N GLY A 100 9.13 -20.71 -1.20
CA GLY A 100 9.24 -21.97 -1.92
C GLY A 100 8.02 -22.22 -2.82
N PRO A 101 7.76 -23.49 -3.20
CA PRO A 101 6.66 -23.83 -4.11
C PRO A 101 5.26 -23.70 -3.50
N ARG A 102 5.16 -23.66 -2.16
CA ARG A 102 3.88 -23.56 -1.43
C ARG A 102 3.67 -22.14 -0.91
N ALA A 103 2.41 -21.71 -0.91
CA ALA A 103 2.00 -20.49 -0.24
C ALA A 103 2.22 -20.61 1.27
N ARG A 104 2.45 -19.47 1.93
CA ARG A 104 2.60 -19.39 3.38
C ARG A 104 1.40 -18.64 3.95
N VAL A 105 0.72 -19.26 4.90
CA VAL A 105 -0.48 -18.72 5.56
C VAL A 105 -0.17 -18.42 7.02
N GLY A 106 -0.74 -17.34 7.56
CA GLY A 106 -0.62 -16.97 8.96
C GLY A 106 -1.64 -15.91 9.37
N GLN A 107 -1.81 -15.70 10.67
CA GLN A 107 -2.71 -14.69 11.25
C GLN A 107 -2.09 -14.11 12.53
N GLY A 108 -2.42 -12.85 12.86
CA GLY A 108 -1.93 -12.19 14.08
C GLY A 108 -0.55 -11.54 13.89
N GLU A 109 0.35 -11.74 14.86
CA GLU A 109 1.71 -11.21 14.78
C GLU A 109 2.57 -12.09 13.86
N LEU A 110 2.79 -11.59 12.65
CA LEU A 110 3.59 -12.28 11.63
C LEU A 110 4.99 -11.70 11.54
N ASP A 111 5.97 -12.58 11.42
CA ASP A 111 7.36 -12.20 11.17
C ASP A 111 7.50 -11.60 9.75
N ALA A 112 7.89 -10.31 9.69
CA ALA A 112 8.10 -9.57 8.46
C ALA A 112 9.18 -10.20 7.56
N SER A 113 10.19 -10.85 8.13
CA SER A 113 11.21 -11.56 7.34
C SER A 113 10.63 -12.77 6.59
N ARG A 114 9.51 -13.32 7.07
CA ARG A 114 8.82 -14.48 6.50
C ARG A 114 7.58 -14.12 5.69
N PHE A 115 6.91 -13.01 5.95
CA PHE A 115 5.69 -12.63 5.23
C PHE A 115 5.85 -11.37 4.38
N GLY A 116 6.90 -10.59 4.61
CA GLY A 116 7.10 -9.26 4.05
C GLY A 116 6.53 -8.19 4.97
N ASP A 117 7.02 -6.97 4.81
CA ASP A 117 6.66 -5.83 5.65
C ASP A 117 5.15 -5.51 5.58
N GLU A 118 4.60 -5.38 4.37
CA GLU A 118 3.20 -4.99 4.20
C GLU A 118 2.21 -6.08 4.69
N PRO A 119 2.39 -7.38 4.37
CA PRO A 119 1.48 -8.41 4.85
C PRO A 119 1.53 -8.57 6.38
N ALA A 120 2.72 -8.47 6.99
CA ALA A 120 2.86 -8.50 8.45
C ALA A 120 2.16 -7.31 9.11
N LEU A 121 2.30 -6.10 8.54
CA LEU A 121 1.61 -4.92 9.04
C LEU A 121 0.08 -5.05 8.94
N ILE A 122 -0.45 -5.54 7.80
CA ILE A 122 -1.89 -5.75 7.62
C ILE A 122 -2.41 -6.77 8.65
N ALA A 123 -1.69 -7.87 8.86
CA ALA A 123 -2.04 -8.89 9.87
C ALA A 123 -2.11 -8.31 11.28
N ARG A 124 -1.09 -7.53 11.67
CA ARG A 124 -0.99 -6.94 13.01
C ARG A 124 -2.11 -5.95 13.29
N VAL A 125 -2.44 -5.10 12.32
CA VAL A 125 -3.46 -4.05 12.51
C VAL A 125 -4.86 -4.64 12.43
N THR A 126 -5.12 -5.50 11.45
CA THR A 126 -6.48 -5.97 11.17
C THR A 126 -6.81 -7.30 11.83
N GLY A 127 -5.82 -8.10 12.25
CA GLY A 127 -6.02 -9.48 12.69
C GLY A 127 -6.53 -10.43 11.60
N ALA A 128 -6.59 -10.01 10.33
CA ALA A 128 -7.07 -10.86 9.24
C ALA A 128 -6.06 -11.97 8.91
N PRO A 129 -6.51 -13.16 8.48
CA PRO A 129 -5.62 -14.18 7.96
C PRO A 129 -4.96 -13.71 6.65
N ILE A 130 -3.67 -13.95 6.53
CA ILE A 130 -2.81 -13.55 5.44
C ILE A 130 -2.25 -14.78 4.73
N SER A 131 -2.23 -14.76 3.41
CA SER A 131 -1.49 -15.73 2.59
C SER A 131 -0.56 -15.03 1.61
N VAL A 132 0.71 -15.46 1.56
CA VAL A 132 1.73 -14.86 0.68
C VAL A 132 2.25 -15.87 -0.34
N HIS A 133 2.23 -15.47 -1.61
CA HIS A 133 2.86 -16.20 -2.70
C HIS A 133 2.98 -15.36 -3.98
N PRO A 134 4.05 -15.52 -4.81
CA PRO A 134 4.14 -14.86 -6.12
C PRO A 134 3.01 -15.21 -7.08
N ARG A 135 2.53 -16.46 -7.03
CA ARG A 135 1.30 -16.91 -7.71
C ARG A 135 0.10 -16.69 -6.80
N ARG A 136 -0.64 -15.61 -7.03
CA ARG A 136 -1.81 -15.22 -6.22
C ARG A 136 -2.92 -16.26 -6.14
N ALA A 137 -3.14 -17.04 -7.20
CA ALA A 137 -4.08 -18.15 -7.17
C ALA A 137 -3.75 -19.19 -6.09
N LEU A 138 -2.47 -19.55 -5.94
CA LEU A 138 -2.03 -20.49 -4.90
C LEU A 138 -2.15 -19.89 -3.50
N ALA A 139 -1.88 -18.58 -3.35
CA ALA A 139 -2.11 -17.89 -2.09
C ALA A 139 -3.60 -17.92 -1.70
N ALA A 140 -4.50 -17.62 -2.64
CA ALA A 140 -5.94 -17.65 -2.42
C ALA A 140 -6.45 -19.05 -2.05
N GLN A 141 -6.01 -20.08 -2.77
CA GLN A 141 -6.36 -21.48 -2.47
C GLN A 141 -5.93 -21.87 -1.05
N ALA A 142 -4.66 -21.66 -0.72
CA ALA A 142 -4.14 -22.00 0.61
C ALA A 142 -4.81 -21.20 1.74
N LEU A 143 -5.17 -19.94 1.49
CA LEU A 143 -5.88 -19.10 2.46
C LEU A 143 -7.27 -19.67 2.77
N LEU A 144 -8.03 -20.05 1.76
CA LEU A 144 -9.38 -20.60 1.92
C LEU A 144 -9.38 -22.00 2.51
N GLU A 145 -8.36 -22.81 2.19
CA GLU A 145 -8.16 -24.13 2.80
C GLU A 145 -7.87 -24.01 4.30
N ALA A 146 -6.96 -23.11 4.69
CA ALA A 146 -6.58 -22.91 6.09
C ALA A 146 -7.62 -22.13 6.91
N HIS A 147 -8.39 -21.25 6.26
CA HIS A 147 -9.41 -20.41 6.90
C HIS A 147 -10.75 -20.47 6.13
N PRO A 148 -11.53 -21.56 6.29
CA PRO A 148 -12.79 -21.76 5.55
C PRO A 148 -13.88 -20.72 5.82
N ARG A 149 -13.75 -19.95 6.91
CA ARG A 149 -14.67 -18.86 7.27
C ARG A 149 -14.45 -17.60 6.44
N VAL A 150 -13.35 -17.50 5.69
CA VAL A 150 -13.09 -16.34 4.83
C VAL A 150 -14.12 -16.31 3.71
N ASP A 151 -14.88 -15.22 3.63
CA ASP A 151 -15.97 -15.02 2.67
C ASP A 151 -15.68 -13.92 1.64
N VAL A 152 -14.53 -13.27 1.74
CA VAL A 152 -14.01 -12.29 0.78
C VAL A 152 -12.49 -12.23 0.83
N ILE A 153 -11.85 -12.14 -0.33
CA ILE A 153 -10.40 -11.99 -0.44
C ILE A 153 -10.03 -10.56 -0.82
N VAL A 154 -9.12 -9.94 -0.07
CA VAL A 154 -8.48 -8.67 -0.43
C VAL A 154 -7.07 -8.95 -0.94
N SER A 155 -6.80 -8.66 -2.21
CA SER A 155 -5.47 -8.82 -2.81
C SER A 155 -4.69 -7.52 -2.79
N ASP A 156 -3.61 -7.47 -2.03
CA ASP A 156 -2.67 -6.33 -2.01
C ASP A 156 -1.67 -6.41 -3.20
N ASP A 157 -1.43 -5.24 -3.80
CA ASP A 157 -0.65 -5.01 -5.03
C ASP A 157 -1.00 -5.99 -6.18
N GLY A 158 -2.30 -6.23 -6.38
CA GLY A 158 -2.81 -7.31 -7.23
C GLY A 158 -3.07 -6.96 -8.70
N LEU A 159 -3.05 -5.67 -9.10
CA LEU A 159 -3.53 -5.24 -10.42
C LEU A 159 -2.86 -5.98 -11.58
N GLN A 160 -1.54 -6.18 -11.53
CA GLN A 160 -0.79 -6.88 -12.58
C GLN A 160 -0.89 -8.41 -12.54
N HIS A 161 -1.56 -8.98 -11.52
CA HIS A 161 -1.73 -10.42 -11.31
C HIS A 161 -3.06 -10.93 -11.89
N LEU A 162 -3.15 -10.94 -13.23
CA LEU A 162 -4.35 -11.36 -13.98
C LEU A 162 -4.74 -12.83 -13.81
N ALA A 163 -3.84 -13.67 -13.28
CA ALA A 163 -4.09 -15.10 -13.05
C ALA A 163 -5.04 -15.38 -11.87
N LEU A 164 -5.33 -14.38 -11.04
CA LEU A 164 -6.40 -14.42 -10.06
C LEU A 164 -7.56 -13.58 -10.62
N ALA A 165 -8.70 -14.21 -10.84
CA ALA A 165 -9.91 -13.50 -11.22
C ALA A 165 -10.32 -12.55 -10.10
N ARG A 166 -10.88 -11.41 -10.49
CA ARG A 166 -11.17 -10.27 -9.62
C ARG A 166 -12.61 -9.85 -9.85
N ASP A 167 -13.30 -9.49 -8.78
CA ASP A 167 -14.69 -9.05 -8.84
C ASP A 167 -14.80 -7.54 -8.62
N VAL A 168 -13.89 -6.93 -7.87
CA VAL A 168 -13.80 -5.47 -7.72
C VAL A 168 -12.34 -5.02 -7.82
N GLU A 169 -12.08 -3.91 -8.51
CA GLU A 169 -10.75 -3.31 -8.62
C GLU A 169 -10.70 -1.88 -8.10
N ILE A 170 -9.74 -1.63 -7.20
CA ILE A 170 -9.46 -0.34 -6.60
C ILE A 170 -8.02 0.05 -6.94
N VAL A 171 -7.86 1.16 -7.68
CA VAL A 171 -6.54 1.76 -7.95
C VAL A 171 -6.26 2.84 -6.92
N VAL A 172 -5.11 2.77 -6.28
CA VAL A 172 -4.60 3.82 -5.39
C VAL A 172 -3.48 4.59 -6.06
N GLN A 173 -3.67 5.90 -6.22
CA GLN A 173 -2.69 6.85 -6.74
C GLN A 173 -2.46 7.98 -5.74
N ASP A 174 -1.54 8.89 -6.03
CA ASP A 174 -1.37 10.14 -5.29
C ASP A 174 -1.50 11.35 -6.22
N ARG A 175 -1.31 12.55 -5.69
CA ARG A 175 -1.44 13.82 -6.45
C ARG A 175 -0.52 13.94 -7.67
N ARG A 176 0.51 13.08 -7.81
CA ARG A 176 1.35 13.04 -9.02
C ARG A 176 0.58 12.54 -10.24
N GLY A 177 -0.55 11.85 -10.02
CA GLY A 177 -1.41 11.31 -11.07
C GLY A 177 -0.64 10.36 -11.98
N VAL A 178 -0.74 10.58 -13.29
CA VAL A 178 -0.10 9.73 -14.31
C VAL A 178 1.31 10.17 -14.71
N GLY A 179 1.84 11.25 -14.11
CA GLY A 179 3.09 11.87 -14.53
C GLY A 179 3.07 12.25 -16.02
N ASN A 180 4.13 11.87 -16.75
CA ASN A 180 4.23 12.09 -18.19
C ASN A 180 3.34 11.17 -19.05
N GLY A 181 2.54 10.30 -18.43
CA GLY A 181 1.60 9.38 -19.11
C GLY A 181 2.24 8.19 -19.81
N ARG A 182 3.57 8.01 -19.74
CA ARG A 182 4.29 6.93 -20.42
C ARG A 182 4.51 5.73 -19.49
N LEU A 183 4.57 4.55 -20.10
CA LEU A 183 4.97 3.33 -19.40
C LEU A 183 6.46 3.32 -19.08
N LEU A 184 6.84 2.46 -18.13
CA LEU A 184 8.23 2.13 -17.87
C LEU A 184 8.97 1.67 -19.13
N PRO A 185 10.25 2.04 -19.29
CA PRO A 185 11.03 2.94 -18.44
C PRO A 185 10.94 4.42 -18.83
N ALA A 186 10.23 4.78 -19.91
CA ALA A 186 10.09 6.17 -20.36
C ALA A 186 9.26 7.05 -19.42
N GLY A 187 8.40 6.43 -18.62
CA GLY A 187 7.59 7.08 -17.60
C GLY A 187 7.34 6.17 -16.41
N PRO A 188 6.56 6.64 -15.43
CA PRO A 188 6.39 5.96 -14.16
C PRO A 188 5.32 4.86 -14.18
N LEU A 189 4.60 4.68 -15.28
CA LEU A 189 3.44 3.81 -15.32
C LEU A 189 3.81 2.33 -15.57
N ARG A 190 3.18 1.44 -14.81
CA ARG A 190 3.20 -0.03 -14.97
C ARG A 190 2.12 -0.52 -15.95
N GLU A 191 1.03 0.22 -16.04
CA GLU A 191 -0.09 -0.03 -16.94
C GLU A 191 -0.54 1.28 -17.61
N PRO A 192 -1.15 1.23 -18.82
CA PRO A 192 -1.58 2.44 -19.51
C PRO A 192 -2.55 3.25 -18.66
N ALA A 193 -2.48 4.58 -18.75
CA ALA A 193 -3.38 5.49 -18.03
C ALA A 193 -4.88 5.23 -18.32
N SER A 194 -5.20 4.67 -19.49
CA SER A 194 -6.57 4.25 -19.82
C SER A 194 -7.16 3.25 -18.82
N ARG A 195 -6.32 2.48 -18.11
CA ARG A 195 -6.72 1.52 -17.08
C ARG A 195 -7.57 2.15 -15.99
N LEU A 196 -7.33 3.43 -15.68
CA LEU A 196 -8.10 4.16 -14.67
C LEU A 196 -9.59 4.24 -15.02
N ARG A 197 -9.97 4.20 -16.30
CA ARG A 197 -11.38 4.22 -16.73
C ARG A 197 -12.07 2.86 -16.63
N GLU A 198 -11.30 1.79 -16.42
CA GLU A 198 -11.77 0.41 -16.46
C GLU A 198 -11.81 -0.25 -15.07
N VAL A 199 -11.48 0.49 -14.01
CA VAL A 199 -11.59 0.00 -12.63
C VAL A 199 -12.88 0.45 -11.99
N ASP A 200 -13.25 -0.14 -10.85
CA ASP A 200 -14.47 0.23 -10.14
C ASP A 200 -14.28 1.48 -9.29
N ALA A 201 -13.08 1.68 -8.72
CA ALA A 201 -12.74 2.86 -7.96
C ALA A 201 -11.29 3.32 -8.16
N VAL A 202 -11.10 4.65 -8.12
CA VAL A 202 -9.80 5.32 -8.06
C VAL A 202 -9.73 6.12 -6.76
N ILE A 203 -8.78 5.75 -5.92
CA ILE A 203 -8.48 6.39 -4.64
C ILE A 203 -7.27 7.29 -4.82
N THR A 204 -7.44 8.60 -4.65
CA THR A 204 -6.37 9.58 -4.77
C THR A 204 -5.89 9.98 -3.38
N ASN A 205 -4.66 9.62 -3.05
CA ASN A 205 -4.04 10.01 -1.79
C ASN A 205 -3.62 11.48 -1.85
N ILE A 206 -4.38 12.35 -1.20
CA ILE A 206 -4.19 13.80 -1.21
C ILE A 206 -3.25 14.31 -0.12
N GLY A 207 -2.86 13.44 0.82
CA GLY A 207 -1.98 13.79 1.93
C GLY A 207 -2.73 14.40 3.10
N VAL A 208 -3.24 15.62 2.92
CA VAL A 208 -4.03 16.39 3.89
C VAL A 208 -5.46 16.51 3.32
N PRO A 209 -6.51 16.44 4.16
CA PRO A 209 -7.87 16.77 3.73
C PRO A 209 -7.91 18.14 3.04
N ASP A 210 -8.66 18.23 1.96
CA ASP A 210 -9.00 19.49 1.29
C ASP A 210 -10.52 19.64 1.40
N ASP A 211 -11.04 20.85 1.54
CA ASP A 211 -12.48 21.13 1.72
C ASP A 211 -13.31 20.82 0.45
N ARG A 212 -12.66 20.29 -0.58
CA ARG A 212 -13.30 19.83 -1.80
C ARG A 212 -14.04 18.53 -1.54
N ALA A 213 -15.35 18.64 -1.30
CA ALA A 213 -16.25 17.50 -1.39
C ALA A 213 -16.15 16.90 -2.80
N ALA A 214 -15.65 15.67 -2.91
CA ALA A 214 -15.67 14.92 -4.15
C ALA A 214 -17.14 14.60 -4.47
N ALA A 215 -17.75 15.38 -5.37
CA ALA A 215 -19.07 15.04 -5.90
C ALA A 215 -18.96 13.73 -6.70
N PRO A 216 -19.93 12.80 -6.58
CA PRO A 216 -19.98 11.63 -7.44
C PRO A 216 -20.12 12.10 -8.90
N THR A 217 -19.08 11.90 -9.70
CA THR A 217 -19.05 12.35 -11.09
C THR A 217 -19.38 11.21 -12.04
N GLY A 218 -20.61 11.20 -12.56
CA GLY A 218 -21.01 10.63 -13.86
C GLY A 218 -20.60 9.19 -14.18
N ALA A 219 -20.68 8.85 -15.48
CA ALA A 219 -20.32 7.54 -16.02
C ALA A 219 -18.79 7.34 -15.96
N GLY A 220 -18.31 6.61 -14.95
CA GLY A 220 -16.88 6.34 -14.76
C GLY A 220 -16.60 5.57 -13.47
N PRO A 221 -15.32 5.28 -13.18
CA PRO A 221 -14.89 4.74 -11.88
C PRO A 221 -15.28 5.69 -10.75
N ARG A 222 -15.60 5.14 -9.58
CA ARG A 222 -15.81 5.94 -8.37
C ARG A 222 -14.52 6.67 -8.01
N GLN A 223 -14.56 8.00 -7.87
CA GLN A 223 -13.40 8.80 -7.46
C GLN A 223 -13.53 9.12 -5.98
N VAL A 224 -12.52 8.78 -5.19
CA VAL A 224 -12.48 9.08 -3.75
C VAL A 224 -11.11 9.63 -3.38
N ASP A 225 -11.11 10.68 -2.57
CA ASP A 225 -9.88 11.19 -1.98
C ASP A 225 -9.62 10.50 -0.65
N MET A 226 -8.34 10.18 -0.42
CA MET A 226 -7.86 9.55 0.81
C MET A 226 -6.78 10.41 1.45
N TRP A 227 -6.81 10.55 2.76
CA TRP A 227 -5.74 11.15 3.55
C TRP A 227 -5.33 10.21 4.68
N LEU A 228 -4.19 10.50 5.31
CA LEU A 228 -3.68 9.70 6.42
C LEU A 228 -3.67 10.53 7.68
N GLU A 229 -4.47 10.13 8.65
CA GLU A 229 -4.55 10.74 9.97
C GLU A 229 -3.60 10.01 10.91
N PRO A 230 -2.65 10.70 11.54
CA PRO A 230 -1.81 10.08 12.54
C PRO A 230 -2.63 9.73 13.79
N GLY A 231 -2.43 8.53 14.32
CA GLY A 231 -3.03 8.07 15.58
C GLY A 231 -2.15 8.36 16.80
N GLU A 232 -2.51 7.74 17.93
CA GLU A 232 -1.70 7.77 19.14
C GLU A 232 -0.35 7.08 18.91
N ALA A 233 0.73 7.74 19.35
CA ALA A 233 2.05 7.13 19.29
C ALA A 233 2.15 5.99 20.31
N ARG A 234 2.77 4.89 19.91
CA ARG A 234 2.97 3.70 20.73
C ARG A 234 4.44 3.40 20.89
N GLN A 235 4.91 3.32 22.14
CA GLN A 235 6.26 2.88 22.44
C GLN A 235 6.43 1.42 22.02
N ILE A 236 7.50 1.13 21.28
CA ILE A 236 7.70 -0.20 20.70
C ILE A 236 8.00 -1.25 21.77
N GLU A 237 8.91 -0.96 22.69
CA GLU A 237 9.34 -1.91 23.74
C GLU A 237 8.33 -2.01 24.90
N GLY A 238 7.91 -0.86 25.44
CA GLY A 238 7.04 -0.81 26.62
C GLY A 238 5.53 -0.83 26.34
N GLY A 239 5.12 -0.67 25.08
CA GLY A 239 3.69 -0.65 24.69
C GLY A 239 2.90 0.58 25.14
N SER A 240 3.50 1.50 25.89
CA SER A 240 2.91 2.77 26.33
C SER A 240 2.31 3.53 25.15
N ARG A 241 1.13 4.13 25.35
CA ARG A 241 0.45 4.95 24.33
C ARG A 241 0.36 6.40 24.77
N ARG A 242 0.59 7.32 23.84
CA ARG A 242 0.49 8.76 24.10
C ARG A 242 -0.13 9.47 22.89
N PRO A 243 -1.02 10.45 23.10
CA PRO A 243 -1.47 11.30 22.01
C PRO A 243 -0.28 11.97 21.32
N LEU A 244 -0.30 12.03 19.99
CA LEU A 244 0.84 12.56 19.22
C LEU A 244 1.15 14.03 19.59
N ALA A 245 0.12 14.80 19.95
CA ALA A 245 0.27 16.17 20.43
C ALA A 245 1.16 16.32 21.67
N THR A 246 1.32 15.27 22.51
CA THR A 246 2.18 15.32 23.70
C THR A 246 3.66 15.46 23.36
N PHE A 247 4.06 15.10 22.14
CA PHE A 247 5.44 15.27 21.66
C PHE A 247 5.71 16.69 21.14
N ALA A 248 4.68 17.52 20.97
CA ALA A 248 4.86 18.92 20.61
C ALA A 248 5.54 19.67 21.78
N GLY A 249 6.57 20.45 21.46
CA GLY A 249 7.36 21.18 22.45
C GLY A 249 8.33 20.35 23.30
N GLN A 250 8.40 19.02 23.12
CA GLN A 250 9.44 18.21 23.76
C GLN A 250 10.80 18.46 23.10
N PRO A 251 11.89 18.56 23.88
CA PRO A 251 13.24 18.62 23.32
C PRO A 251 13.63 17.27 22.70
N ASP A 252 14.56 17.30 21.75
CA ASP A 252 15.28 16.12 21.24
C ASP A 252 14.39 15.01 20.65
N VAL A 253 13.30 15.39 19.97
CA VAL A 253 12.48 14.46 19.18
C VAL A 253 13.11 14.28 17.79
N ALA A 254 13.46 13.05 17.44
CA ALA A 254 13.87 12.68 16.09
C ALA A 254 12.78 11.87 15.38
N ALA A 255 12.88 11.77 14.06
CA ALA A 255 12.03 10.89 13.26
C ALA A 255 12.85 10.08 12.26
N ALA A 256 12.44 8.83 12.02
CA ALA A 256 13.03 7.97 11.00
C ALA A 256 11.96 7.26 10.19
N ALA A 257 12.22 7.04 8.89
CA ALA A 257 11.29 6.34 8.02
C ALA A 257 11.99 5.62 6.87
N GLY A 258 11.71 4.32 6.72
CA GLY A 258 12.16 3.42 5.65
C GLY A 258 11.06 3.12 4.64
N ILE A 259 10.41 4.17 4.13
CA ILE A 259 9.31 4.12 3.16
C ILE A 259 9.71 4.84 1.86
N GLY A 260 8.98 4.58 0.76
CA GLY A 260 9.28 5.19 -0.54
C GLY A 260 9.26 6.73 -0.61
N ASN A 261 8.69 7.44 0.38
CA ASN A 261 8.82 8.89 0.53
C ASN A 261 8.87 9.30 2.03
N PRO A 262 10.05 9.26 2.67
CA PRO A 262 10.21 9.58 4.09
C PRO A 262 9.78 11.00 4.46
N GLU A 263 9.96 11.97 3.55
CA GLU A 263 9.64 13.38 3.80
C GLU A 263 8.16 13.60 4.08
N ARG A 264 7.29 12.77 3.51
CA ARG A 264 5.86 12.82 3.80
C ARG A 264 5.58 12.57 5.29
N PHE A 265 6.25 11.57 5.87
CA PHE A 265 6.10 11.26 7.29
C PHE A 265 6.61 12.41 8.17
N PHE A 266 7.79 12.95 7.85
CA PHE A 266 8.36 14.08 8.59
C PHE A 266 7.48 15.32 8.51
N SER A 267 6.91 15.60 7.33
CA SER A 267 5.99 16.71 7.13
C SER A 267 4.70 16.54 7.93
N THR A 268 4.14 15.32 8.00
CA THR A 268 2.98 15.02 8.86
C THR A 268 3.28 15.26 10.34
N LEU A 269 4.47 14.89 10.83
CA LEU A 269 4.85 15.17 12.23
C LEU A 269 4.95 16.67 12.50
N ARG A 270 5.59 17.43 11.59
CA ARG A 270 5.70 18.89 11.71
C ARG A 270 4.34 19.59 11.66
N SER A 271 3.41 19.12 10.84
CA SER A 271 2.05 19.68 10.80
C SER A 271 1.25 19.42 12.08
N GLN A 272 1.68 18.48 12.93
CA GLN A 272 1.14 18.23 14.27
C GLN A 272 1.85 19.08 15.34
N GLY A 273 2.68 20.05 14.96
CA GLY A 273 3.40 20.93 15.88
C GLY A 273 4.66 20.32 16.50
N ILE A 274 5.13 19.18 16.00
CA ILE A 274 6.33 18.51 16.52
C ILE A 274 7.58 19.11 15.87
N THR A 275 8.46 19.67 16.68
CA THR A 275 9.79 20.10 16.26
C THR A 275 10.72 18.90 16.20
N LEU A 276 11.19 18.56 15.00
CA LEU A 276 12.11 17.43 14.79
C LEU A 276 13.56 17.94 14.85
N ALA A 277 14.28 17.55 15.90
CA ALA A 277 15.71 17.85 16.08
C ALA A 277 16.57 17.15 15.01
N ALA A 278 16.15 15.95 14.58
CA ALA A 278 16.79 15.21 13.50
C ALA A 278 15.77 14.40 12.69
N THR A 279 16.05 14.24 11.39
CA THR A 279 15.31 13.35 10.50
C THR A 279 16.26 12.37 9.83
N LEU A 280 15.94 11.08 9.93
CA LEU A 280 16.73 10.00 9.35
C LEU A 280 15.93 9.31 8.23
N PRO A 281 16.09 9.73 6.96
CA PRO A 281 15.52 9.00 5.84
C PRO A 281 16.29 7.68 5.63
N LEU A 282 15.56 6.57 5.57
CA LEU A 282 16.11 5.25 5.33
C LEU A 282 15.62 4.73 3.96
N PRO A 283 16.36 3.80 3.32
CA PRO A 283 15.89 3.14 2.11
C PRO A 283 14.52 2.46 2.31
N ASP A 284 13.69 2.39 1.27
CA ASP A 284 12.44 1.63 1.34
C ASP A 284 12.76 0.16 1.63
N HIS A 285 12.03 -0.44 2.55
CA HIS A 285 12.32 -1.77 3.09
C HIS A 285 13.69 -1.89 3.78
N HIS A 286 14.17 -0.82 4.43
CA HIS A 286 15.40 -0.89 5.23
C HIS A 286 15.36 -2.09 6.18
N ASP A 287 16.46 -2.85 6.19
CA ASP A 287 16.69 -3.94 7.12
C ASP A 287 17.25 -3.35 8.42
N TYR A 288 16.65 -3.71 9.55
CA TYR A 288 17.01 -3.22 10.87
C TYR A 288 17.92 -4.22 11.62
N ALA A 289 18.70 -5.02 10.88
CA ALA A 289 19.68 -5.95 11.45
C ALA A 289 20.71 -5.26 12.37
N SER A 290 21.05 -4.00 12.08
CA SER A 290 21.77 -3.11 12.98
C SER A 290 20.94 -1.87 13.25
N SER A 291 21.01 -1.33 14.47
CA SER A 291 20.28 -0.12 14.84
C SER A 291 20.87 1.10 14.11
N PRO A 292 20.13 1.78 13.21
CA PRO A 292 20.60 3.01 12.58
C PRO A 292 20.47 4.22 13.53
N PHE A 293 19.97 4.00 14.76
CA PHE A 293 19.60 5.03 15.71
C PHE A 293 20.70 5.38 16.72
N GLN A 294 21.84 4.68 16.69
CA GLN A 294 22.93 4.88 17.65
C GLN A 294 23.50 6.31 17.60
N ALA A 295 23.63 6.87 16.38
CA ALA A 295 24.15 8.22 16.18
C ALA A 295 23.11 9.33 16.42
N LEU A 296 21.84 8.99 16.67
CA LEU A 296 20.81 9.97 16.98
C LEU A 296 20.86 10.32 18.47
N ALA A 297 21.37 11.50 18.78
CA ALA A 297 21.25 12.13 20.09
C ALA A 297 19.82 12.66 20.28
N ALA A 298 18.87 11.73 20.45
CA ALA A 298 17.45 12.00 20.62
C ALA A 298 16.92 11.20 21.81
N GLN A 299 15.99 11.77 22.57
CA GLN A 299 15.31 11.08 23.68
C GLN A 299 14.11 10.28 23.16
N THR A 300 13.51 10.73 22.06
CA THR A 300 12.38 10.09 21.39
C THR A 300 12.67 9.99 19.89
N ILE A 301 12.38 8.84 19.31
CA ILE A 301 12.51 8.57 17.87
C ILE A 301 11.16 8.07 17.36
N LEU A 302 10.46 8.91 16.61
CA LEU A 302 9.19 8.59 15.97
C LEU A 302 9.44 7.84 14.66
N VAL A 303 8.80 6.68 14.47
CA VAL A 303 8.94 5.84 13.27
C VAL A 303 7.58 5.45 12.70
N THR A 304 7.56 5.08 11.42
CA THR A 304 6.32 4.60 10.79
C THR A 304 5.92 3.21 11.29
N SER A 305 4.64 2.82 11.12
CA SER A 305 4.21 1.45 11.42
C SER A 305 4.94 0.37 10.62
N LYS A 306 5.35 0.67 9.38
CA LYS A 306 6.12 -0.26 8.53
C LYS A 306 7.53 -0.49 9.09
N ASP A 307 8.11 0.52 9.72
CA ASP A 307 9.42 0.40 10.37
C ASP A 307 9.28 -0.27 11.74
N ALA A 308 8.23 0.08 12.49
CA ALA A 308 7.99 -0.44 13.83
C ALA A 308 7.86 -1.98 13.90
N ILE A 309 7.30 -2.63 12.86
CA ILE A 309 7.25 -4.11 12.79
C ILE A 309 8.64 -4.78 12.75
N LYS A 310 9.67 -4.06 12.31
CA LYS A 310 11.06 -4.57 12.21
C LYS A 310 11.92 -4.13 13.38
N CYS A 311 11.61 -2.97 13.97
CA CYS A 311 12.38 -2.41 15.07
C CYS A 311 12.16 -3.10 16.43
N ALA A 312 11.17 -3.99 16.57
CA ALA A 312 10.86 -4.63 17.85
C ALA A 312 12.06 -5.38 18.46
N ALA A 313 12.93 -5.96 17.62
CA ALA A 313 14.13 -6.68 18.05
C ALA A 313 15.31 -5.78 18.46
N LEU A 314 15.19 -4.45 18.30
CA LEU A 314 16.27 -3.51 18.62
C LEU A 314 16.36 -3.18 20.11
N HIS A 315 15.32 -3.46 20.91
CA HIS A 315 15.27 -3.15 22.34
C HIS A 315 15.68 -1.70 22.67
N ASP A 316 15.18 -0.75 21.88
CA ASP A 316 15.45 0.69 22.05
C ASP A 316 14.20 1.39 22.58
N ALA A 317 14.21 1.71 23.88
CA ALA A 317 13.12 2.36 24.59
C ALA A 317 12.74 3.75 24.03
N ARG A 318 13.62 4.36 23.21
CA ARG A 318 13.37 5.65 22.56
C ARG A 318 12.44 5.54 21.37
N LEU A 319 12.16 4.33 20.87
CA LEU A 319 11.38 4.14 19.65
C LEU A 319 9.87 4.16 19.90
N TRP A 320 9.19 5.00 19.12
CA TRP A 320 7.74 5.13 19.13
C TRP A 320 7.19 4.98 17.72
N GLU A 321 6.28 4.04 17.55
CA GLU A 321 5.47 3.91 16.36
C GLU A 321 4.45 5.05 16.29
N VAL A 322 4.32 5.70 15.13
CA VAL A 322 3.21 6.60 14.83
C VAL A 322 2.31 5.91 13.79
N PRO A 323 1.20 5.28 14.23
CA PRO A 323 0.26 4.65 13.33
C PRO A 323 -0.49 5.69 12.51
N VAL A 324 -0.99 5.27 11.36
CA VAL A 324 -1.84 6.09 10.50
C VAL A 324 -3.14 5.37 10.19
N ARG A 325 -4.24 6.12 10.21
CA ARG A 325 -5.55 5.67 9.74
C ARG A 325 -5.90 6.37 8.45
N ALA A 326 -6.48 5.64 7.50
CA ALA A 326 -6.98 6.24 6.27
C ALA A 326 -8.34 6.90 6.53
N GLY A 327 -8.43 8.20 6.20
CA GLY A 327 -9.70 8.92 6.06
C GLY A 327 -10.09 9.03 4.59
N PHE A 328 -11.39 9.16 4.30
CA PHE A 328 -11.92 9.16 2.94
C PHE A 328 -12.95 10.27 2.76
N SER A 329 -12.94 10.93 1.60
CA SER A 329 -13.92 11.99 1.28
C SER A 329 -15.33 11.46 1.09
N ASP A 330 -15.45 10.16 0.81
CA ASP A 330 -16.72 9.47 0.60
C ASP A 330 -17.02 8.52 1.78
N PRO A 331 -17.97 8.87 2.65
CA PRO A 331 -18.33 8.03 3.80
C PRO A 331 -19.01 6.71 3.39
N GLN A 332 -19.56 6.61 2.17
CA GLN A 332 -20.26 5.42 1.69
C GLN A 332 -19.36 4.46 0.90
N LEU A 333 -18.05 4.72 0.80
CA LEU A 333 -17.12 3.92 0.02
C LEU A 333 -17.24 2.41 0.32
N PHE A 334 -17.26 2.05 1.60
CA PHE A 334 -17.31 0.64 1.99
C PHE A 334 -18.73 0.04 1.91
N ASP A 335 -19.80 0.85 1.98
CA ASP A 335 -21.17 0.40 1.73
C ASP A 335 -21.35 0.04 0.26
N TRP A 336 -20.87 0.92 -0.62
CA TRP A 336 -20.81 0.67 -2.04
C TRP A 336 -19.99 -0.59 -2.36
N LEU A 337 -18.84 -0.78 -1.71
CA LEU A 337 -18.01 -1.96 -1.91
C LEU A 337 -18.75 -3.23 -1.51
N ALA A 338 -19.34 -3.26 -0.33
CA ALA A 338 -20.13 -4.41 0.14
C ALA A 338 -21.30 -4.72 -0.80
N GLN A 339 -22.04 -3.70 -1.26
CA GLN A 339 -23.12 -3.87 -2.23
C GLN A 339 -22.62 -4.44 -3.57
N SER A 340 -21.50 -3.92 -4.07
CA SER A 340 -20.87 -4.39 -5.32
C SER A 340 -20.48 -5.86 -5.22
N LEU A 341 -19.95 -6.28 -4.07
CA LEU A 341 -19.59 -7.68 -3.84
C LEU A 341 -20.82 -8.60 -3.79
N ARG A 342 -21.93 -8.18 -3.16
CA ARG A 342 -23.18 -8.96 -3.16
C ARG A 342 -23.75 -9.17 -4.57
N GLN A 343 -23.68 -8.14 -5.42
CA GLN A 343 -24.18 -8.22 -6.79
C GLN A 343 -23.32 -9.13 -7.70
N ARG A 344 -22.03 -9.24 -7.39
CA ARG A 344 -21.05 -10.00 -8.18
C ARG A 344 -20.69 -11.36 -7.58
N ALA A 345 -21.23 -11.67 -6.41
CA ALA A 345 -21.02 -12.95 -5.77
C ALA A 345 -21.50 -14.08 -6.69
N PRO A 346 -20.73 -15.17 -6.84
CA PRO A 346 -21.18 -16.32 -7.59
C PRO A 346 -22.50 -16.82 -6.96
N ARG A 347 -23.58 -16.85 -7.74
CA ARG A 347 -24.84 -17.43 -7.28
C ARG A 347 -24.53 -18.88 -6.89
N GLN A 348 -24.73 -19.22 -5.61
CA GLN A 348 -24.72 -20.60 -5.18
C GLN A 348 -25.91 -21.28 -5.87
N SER A 349 -25.61 -22.15 -6.84
CA SER A 349 -26.58 -23.01 -7.52
C SER A 349 -26.87 -24.25 -6.71
#